data_AF-A0A2S6N1L1-F1
#
_entry.id   AF-A0A2S6N1L1-F1
#
_cell.length_a   1.000
_cell.length_b   1.000
_cell.length_c   1.000
_cell.angle_alpha   90.00
_cell.angle_beta   90.00
_cell.angle_gamma   90.00
#
_symmetry.space_group_name_H-M   'P 1'
#
loop_
_entity.id
_entity.type
_entity.pdbx_description
1 polymer ?
#
loop_
_entity_poly.entity_id
_entity_poly.type
_entity_poly.pdbx_seq_one_letter_code
_entity_poly.pdbx_strand_id
1 'polypeptide(L)'
;MGNWFKCSGRLTADTARRITGISTPLGGIQWSDGGPSDADVVRRFLIFLEDRRVLYNAEDLEVTSQVERSVHEIREQSTKALQELGPRAFAVSPIRAIRAAGRRFHDDENEEFRFFDAHSRDRGVGPGFFVALGAFRARVGQQVVFLAAHYDIDIEGDLATILPTPDDDAPLVKTGPGE
;
A
#
# COMPACT_ATOMS: atom_id res chain seq x y z
N MET A 1 -30.34 -6.24 4.79
CA MET A 1 -29.49 -5.32 4.01
C MET A 1 -28.66 -4.53 5.00
N GLY A 2 -27.46 -4.99 5.31
CA GLY A 2 -26.56 -4.26 6.20
C GLY A 2 -25.92 -3.11 5.42
N ASN A 3 -26.02 -1.89 5.94
CA ASN A 3 -25.35 -0.73 5.37
C ASN A 3 -23.83 -0.93 5.45
N TRP A 4 -23.22 -1.23 4.30
CA TRP A 4 -21.77 -1.17 4.07
C TRP A 4 -21.37 0.29 3.86
N PHE A 5 -21.51 1.13 4.90
CA PHE A 5 -20.84 2.43 4.85
C PHE A 5 -19.34 2.16 4.91
N LYS A 6 -18.67 2.28 3.77
CA LYS A 6 -17.21 2.43 3.72
C LYS A 6 -16.86 3.64 4.57
N CYS A 7 -16.19 3.41 5.71
CA CYS A 7 -15.60 4.49 6.47
C CYS A 7 -14.44 5.05 5.64
N SER A 8 -14.62 6.24 5.09
CA SER A 8 -13.50 7.01 4.54
C SER A 8 -12.50 7.24 5.67
N GLY A 9 -11.32 6.64 5.56
CA GLY A 9 -10.26 6.76 6.55
C GLY A 9 -9.41 8.00 6.30
N ARG A 10 -8.65 8.41 7.31
CA ARG A 10 -7.55 9.36 7.17
C ARG A 10 -6.39 8.86 8.02
N LEU A 11 -5.21 8.78 7.41
CA LEU A 11 -3.96 8.51 8.11
C LEU A 11 -3.10 9.76 8.05
N THR A 12 -2.83 10.37 9.21
CA THR A 12 -2.01 11.57 9.27
C THR A 12 -0.53 11.21 9.17
N ALA A 13 0.28 12.14 8.69
CA ALA A 13 1.73 11.97 8.67
C ALA A 13 2.32 11.75 10.08
N ASP A 14 1.71 12.32 11.13
CA ASP A 14 2.12 12.08 12.52
C ASP A 14 1.91 10.61 12.92
N THR A 15 0.73 10.06 12.62
CA THR A 15 0.46 8.63 12.84
C THR A 15 1.42 7.76 12.02
N ALA A 16 1.70 8.13 10.77
CA ALA A 16 2.66 7.44 9.91
C ALA A 16 4.08 7.42 10.51
N ARG A 17 4.53 8.53 11.10
CA ARG A 17 5.83 8.62 11.79
C ARG A 17 5.88 7.72 13.01
N ARG A 18 4.80 7.64 13.80
CA ARG A 18 4.72 6.71 14.94
C ARG A 18 4.82 5.25 14.52
N ILE A 19 4.12 4.86 13.45
CA ILE A 19 4.18 3.50 12.90
C ILE A 19 5.59 3.15 12.42
N THR A 20 6.27 4.09 11.78
CA THR A 20 7.56 3.83 11.12
C THR A 20 8.77 4.06 12.03
N GLY A 21 8.59 4.73 13.17
CA GLY A 21 9.69 5.20 14.03
C GLY A 21 10.51 6.33 13.42
N ILE A 22 10.03 6.97 12.34
CA ILE A 22 10.73 8.08 11.68
C ILE A 22 10.50 9.37 12.47
N SER A 23 11.53 9.82 13.19
CA SER A 23 11.43 10.94 14.15
C SER A 23 11.61 12.35 13.55
N THR A 24 11.86 12.48 12.25
CA THR A 24 12.38 13.75 11.70
C THR A 24 11.36 14.56 10.90
N PRO A 25 11.06 15.80 11.33
CA PRO A 25 10.84 16.95 10.49
C PRO A 25 12.12 17.79 10.49
N LEU A 26 13.16 17.39 9.74
CA LEU A 26 14.45 18.11 9.76
C LEU A 26 14.67 18.92 8.48
N GLY A 27 14.40 20.22 8.60
CA GLY A 27 15.17 21.25 7.92
C GLY A 27 14.64 21.69 6.55
N GLY A 28 13.84 22.75 6.55
CA GLY A 28 13.55 23.52 5.36
C GLY A 28 14.82 24.14 4.76
N ILE A 29 15.18 23.72 3.56
CA ILE A 29 16.00 24.49 2.63
C ILE A 29 15.44 24.23 1.23
N GLN A 30 14.58 25.11 0.76
CA GLN A 30 14.11 25.12 -0.63
C GLN A 30 15.03 26.03 -1.44
N TRP A 31 16.12 25.47 -1.98
CA TRP A 31 16.73 26.03 -3.19
C TRP A 31 16.02 25.38 -4.36
N SER A 32 15.04 26.09 -4.91
CA SER A 32 14.26 25.64 -6.06
C SER A 32 15.07 25.85 -7.35
N ASP A 33 15.72 24.79 -7.82
CA ASP A 33 16.00 24.63 -9.25
C ASP A 33 14.71 24.21 -9.97
N GLY A 34 14.53 24.58 -11.24
CA GLY A 34 13.26 24.54 -12.00
C GLY A 34 12.64 23.16 -12.31
N GLY A 35 12.89 22.13 -11.50
CA GLY A 35 12.21 20.83 -11.53
C GLY A 35 11.23 20.64 -10.35
N PRO A 36 10.29 19.68 -10.42
CA PRO A 36 9.43 19.35 -9.28
C PRO A 36 10.27 18.85 -8.11
N SER A 37 9.93 19.26 -6.89
CA SER A 37 10.58 18.71 -5.69
C SER A 37 10.25 17.22 -5.53
N ASP A 38 11.12 16.45 -4.86
CA ASP A 38 10.84 15.04 -4.57
C ASP A 38 9.48 14.86 -3.85
N ALA A 39 9.13 15.80 -2.97
CA ALA A 39 7.84 15.82 -2.27
C ALA A 39 6.66 15.98 -3.23
N ASP A 40 6.79 16.79 -4.28
CA ASP A 40 5.71 16.96 -5.27
C ASP A 40 5.52 15.71 -6.13
N VAL A 41 6.62 15.02 -6.50
CA VAL A 41 6.54 13.73 -7.20
C VAL A 41 5.83 12.70 -6.33
N VAL A 42 6.20 12.61 -5.05
CA VAL A 42 5.58 11.67 -4.10
C VAL A 42 4.11 12.00 -3.87
N ARG A 43 3.75 13.28 -3.70
CA ARG A 43 2.34 13.69 -3.54
C ARG A 43 1.49 13.28 -4.74
N ARG A 44 1.96 13.54 -5.96
CA ARG A 44 1.25 13.10 -7.19
C ARG A 44 1.11 11.59 -7.24
N PHE A 45 2.15 10.86 -6.86
CA PHE A 45 2.13 9.40 -6.84
C PHE A 45 1.13 8.85 -5.81
N LEU A 46 1.07 9.43 -4.60
CA LEU A 46 0.11 9.03 -3.57
C LEU A 46 -1.34 9.33 -3.99
N ILE A 47 -1.62 10.51 -4.56
CA ILE A 47 -2.93 10.85 -5.13
C ILE A 47 -3.35 9.83 -6.20
N PHE A 48 -2.42 9.40 -7.05
CA PHE A 48 -2.70 8.35 -8.03
C PHE A 48 -3.10 7.01 -7.37
N LEU A 49 -2.48 6.64 -6.25
CA LEU A 49 -2.80 5.41 -5.51
C LEU A 49 -4.14 5.49 -4.77
N GLU A 50 -4.55 6.68 -4.32
CA GLU A 50 -5.84 6.88 -3.64
C GLU A 50 -7.04 6.47 -4.53
N ASP A 51 -6.90 6.63 -5.85
CA ASP A 51 -7.90 6.22 -6.84
C ASP A 51 -7.75 4.73 -7.30
N ARG A 52 -6.78 3.99 -6.76
CA ARG A 52 -6.56 2.57 -7.14
C ARG A 52 -7.36 1.63 -6.25
N ARG A 53 -8.59 1.35 -6.67
CA ARG A 53 -9.49 0.38 -6.02
C ARG A 53 -8.87 -0.99 -5.75
N VAL A 54 -7.92 -1.45 -6.57
CA VAL A 54 -7.20 -2.73 -6.34
C VAL A 54 -6.54 -2.80 -4.97
N LEU A 55 -6.26 -1.65 -4.35
CA LEU A 55 -5.62 -1.59 -3.04
C LEU A 55 -6.61 -1.89 -1.90
N TYR A 56 -7.88 -1.49 -2.01
CA TYR A 56 -8.83 -1.45 -0.89
C TYR A 56 -10.23 -2.01 -1.22
N ASN A 57 -10.44 -2.56 -2.42
CA ASN A 57 -11.72 -3.15 -2.79
C ASN A 57 -11.90 -4.54 -2.12
N ALA A 58 -13.15 -4.85 -1.79
CA ALA A 58 -13.47 -6.12 -1.14
C ALA A 58 -13.19 -7.28 -2.10
N GLU A 59 -12.60 -8.36 -1.59
CA GLU A 59 -12.11 -9.48 -2.40
C GLU A 59 -13.21 -10.16 -3.23
N ASP A 60 -14.44 -10.21 -2.70
CA ASP A 60 -15.62 -10.76 -3.35
C ASP A 60 -16.15 -9.90 -4.51
N LEU A 61 -15.74 -8.64 -4.57
CA LEU A 61 -16.10 -7.69 -5.64
C LEU A 61 -14.99 -7.53 -6.68
N GLU A 62 -13.91 -8.32 -6.60
CA GLU A 62 -12.80 -8.22 -7.53
C GLU A 62 -13.10 -8.85 -8.88
N VAL A 63 -12.64 -8.18 -9.93
CA VAL A 63 -12.62 -8.71 -11.29
C VAL A 63 -11.16 -8.83 -11.71
N THR A 64 -10.69 -10.06 -11.96
CA THR A 64 -9.28 -10.40 -12.23
C THR A 64 -8.63 -9.48 -13.25
N SER A 65 -9.27 -9.29 -14.41
CA SER A 65 -8.73 -8.43 -15.47
C SER A 65 -8.61 -6.95 -15.07
N GLN A 66 -9.47 -6.47 -14.15
CA GLN A 66 -9.37 -5.10 -13.62
C GLN A 66 -8.25 -4.99 -12.58
N VAL A 67 -8.07 -6.02 -11.75
CA VAL A 67 -6.96 -6.13 -10.79
C VAL A 67 -5.64 -6.14 -11.53
N GLU A 68 -5.45 -7.05 -12.48
CA GLU A 68 -4.24 -7.16 -13.31
C GLU A 68 -3.90 -5.83 -13.98
N ARG A 69 -4.89 -5.19 -14.61
CA ARG A 69 -4.72 -3.87 -15.24
C ARG A 69 -4.29 -2.82 -14.22
N SER A 70 -4.93 -2.77 -13.05
CA SER A 70 -4.60 -1.78 -12.03
C SER A 70 -3.20 -2.00 -11.45
N VAL A 71 -2.77 -3.25 -11.27
CA VAL A 71 -1.40 -3.57 -10.83
C VAL A 71 -0.38 -3.14 -11.90
N HIS A 72 -0.71 -3.36 -13.18
CA HIS A 72 0.12 -2.88 -14.29
C HIS A 72 0.27 -1.35 -14.27
N GLU A 73 -0.84 -0.62 -14.16
CA GLU A 73 -0.84 0.86 -14.08
C GLU A 73 -0.02 1.38 -12.89
N ILE A 74 -0.10 0.72 -11.72
CA ILE A 74 0.74 1.07 -10.56
C ILE A 74 2.23 0.89 -10.88
N ARG A 75 2.61 -0.17 -11.59
CA ARG A 75 4.01 -0.38 -12.00
C ARG A 75 4.48 0.69 -12.99
N GLU A 76 3.62 1.11 -13.91
CA GLU A 76 3.92 2.18 -14.85
C GLU A 76 4.10 3.52 -14.13
N GLN A 77 3.16 3.90 -13.26
CA GLN A 77 3.28 5.15 -12.49
C GLN A 77 4.47 5.14 -11.54
N SER A 78 4.80 3.99 -10.93
CA SER A 78 6.02 3.84 -10.16
C SER A 78 7.27 4.07 -11.03
N THR A 79 7.24 3.64 -12.29
CA THR A 79 8.34 3.87 -13.23
C THR A 79 8.48 5.35 -13.58
N LYS A 80 7.36 6.04 -13.84
CA LYS A 80 7.33 7.49 -14.12
C LYS A 80 7.85 8.29 -12.92
N ALA A 81 7.37 8.01 -11.72
CA ALA A 81 7.86 8.65 -10.50
C ALA A 81 9.38 8.45 -10.31
N LEU A 82 9.90 7.24 -10.54
CA LEU A 82 11.33 6.96 -10.46
C LEU A 82 12.18 7.65 -11.52
N GLN A 83 11.60 8.03 -12.67
CA GLN A 83 12.29 8.80 -13.72
C GLN A 83 12.38 10.29 -13.37
N GLU A 84 11.46 10.79 -12.55
CA GLU A 84 11.43 12.19 -12.10
C GLU A 84 12.27 12.43 -10.84
N LEU A 85 12.37 11.44 -9.96
CA LEU A 85 13.08 11.56 -8.68
C LEU A 85 14.59 11.66 -8.83
N GLY A 86 15.21 12.45 -7.94
CA GLY A 86 16.66 12.41 -7.77
C GLY A 86 17.15 11.01 -7.38
N PRO A 87 18.32 10.55 -7.86
CA PRO A 87 18.79 9.17 -7.64
C PRO A 87 19.05 8.83 -6.17
N ARG A 88 19.16 9.83 -5.30
CA ARG A 88 19.36 9.69 -3.85
C ARG A 88 18.13 10.07 -3.03
N ALA A 89 17.00 10.38 -3.68
CA ALA A 89 15.77 10.70 -2.99
C ALA A 89 15.30 9.51 -2.14
N PHE A 90 14.83 9.78 -0.92
CA PHE A 90 14.32 8.73 -0.02
C PHE A 90 13.23 7.88 -0.71
N ALA A 91 12.40 8.50 -1.55
CA ALA A 91 11.27 7.85 -2.23
C ALA A 91 11.68 6.78 -3.23
N VAL A 92 12.93 6.77 -3.69
CA VAL A 92 13.42 5.78 -4.66
C VAL A 92 13.26 4.36 -4.12
N SER A 93 13.60 4.11 -2.85
CA SER A 93 13.54 2.77 -2.27
C SER A 93 12.09 2.27 -2.09
N PRO A 94 11.18 3.02 -1.43
CA PRO A 94 9.78 2.61 -1.30
C PRO A 94 9.07 2.42 -2.64
N ILE A 95 9.26 3.34 -3.62
CA ILE A 95 8.60 3.22 -4.92
C ILE A 95 9.14 2.03 -5.72
N ARG A 96 10.44 1.71 -5.62
CA ARG A 96 10.99 0.48 -6.21
C ARG A 96 10.37 -0.77 -5.57
N ALA A 97 10.16 -0.77 -4.26
CA ALA A 97 9.52 -1.87 -3.55
C ALA A 97 8.06 -2.06 -3.98
N ILE A 98 7.29 -0.98 -4.15
CA ILE A 98 5.92 -1.03 -4.72
C ILE A 98 5.94 -1.63 -6.13
N ARG A 99 6.81 -1.13 -7.01
CA ARG A 99 6.95 -1.64 -8.39
C ARG A 99 7.38 -3.11 -8.42
N ALA A 100 8.20 -3.55 -7.47
CA ALA A 100 8.62 -4.94 -7.32
C ALA A 100 7.49 -5.83 -6.83
N ALA A 101 6.69 -5.38 -5.87
CA ALA A 101 5.49 -6.08 -5.41
C ALA A 101 4.50 -6.32 -6.56
N GLY A 102 4.32 -5.34 -7.45
CA GLY A 102 3.48 -5.52 -8.63
C GLY A 102 4.02 -6.54 -9.64
N ARG A 103 5.35 -6.70 -9.78
CA ARG A 103 5.91 -7.79 -10.60
C ARG A 103 5.62 -9.14 -9.97
N ARG A 104 5.90 -9.24 -8.67
CA ARG A 104 5.68 -10.46 -7.89
C ARG A 104 4.22 -10.90 -7.91
N PHE A 105 3.27 -9.97 -7.86
CA PHE A 105 1.85 -10.29 -8.03
C PHE A 105 1.60 -11.07 -9.33
N HIS A 106 2.09 -10.59 -10.47
CA HIS A 106 1.90 -11.28 -11.75
C HIS A 106 2.66 -12.61 -11.87
N ASP A 107 3.78 -12.75 -11.15
CA ASP A 107 4.52 -14.00 -11.11
C ASP A 107 3.77 -15.06 -10.26
N ASP A 108 3.11 -14.62 -9.17
CA ASP A 108 2.53 -15.49 -8.15
C ASP A 108 0.99 -15.69 -8.31
N GLU A 109 0.27 -14.86 -9.09
CA GLU A 109 -1.21 -14.86 -9.15
C GLU A 109 -1.84 -16.17 -9.66
N ASN A 110 -1.07 -16.97 -10.39
CA ASN A 110 -1.46 -18.28 -10.90
C ASN A 110 -0.81 -19.44 -10.14
N GLU A 111 -0.22 -19.20 -8.96
CA GLU A 111 0.38 -20.24 -8.15
C GLU A 111 -0.66 -21.29 -7.72
N GLU A 112 -0.37 -22.57 -7.99
CA GLU A 112 -1.26 -23.67 -7.65
C GLU A 112 -1.05 -24.17 -6.21
N PHE A 113 -2.10 -24.13 -5.40
CA PHE A 113 -2.16 -24.69 -4.06
C PHE A 113 -2.77 -26.08 -4.08
N ARG A 114 -1.90 -27.10 -4.03
CA ARG A 114 -2.23 -28.54 -4.14
C ARG A 114 -3.47 -29.00 -3.37
N PHE A 115 -3.74 -28.44 -2.20
CA PHE A 115 -4.84 -28.83 -1.31
C PHE A 115 -6.12 -28.00 -1.49
N PHE A 116 -6.04 -26.87 -2.19
CA PHE A 116 -7.14 -25.90 -2.32
C PHE A 116 -7.66 -25.77 -3.76
N ASP A 117 -6.87 -26.19 -4.75
CA ASP A 117 -7.20 -25.97 -6.16
C ASP A 117 -8.07 -27.04 -6.79
N ALA A 118 -8.16 -28.23 -6.18
CA ALA A 118 -8.95 -29.34 -6.71
C ALA A 118 -10.44 -28.97 -6.91
N HIS A 119 -10.97 -28.02 -6.14
CA HIS A 119 -12.36 -27.53 -6.22
C HIS A 119 -12.48 -26.12 -6.85
N SER A 120 -11.36 -25.48 -7.17
CA SER A 120 -11.32 -24.07 -7.58
C SER A 120 -11.26 -23.88 -9.11
N ARG A 121 -10.98 -24.95 -9.86
CA ARG A 121 -10.89 -24.92 -11.35
C ARG A 121 -12.21 -24.51 -12.03
N ASP A 122 -13.36 -24.67 -11.37
CA ASP A 122 -14.68 -24.28 -11.90
C ASP A 122 -15.06 -22.81 -11.66
N ARG A 123 -14.34 -22.06 -10.80
CA ARG A 123 -14.73 -20.70 -10.38
C ARG A 123 -13.93 -19.56 -11.00
N GLY A 124 -13.00 -19.86 -11.90
CA GLY A 124 -12.27 -18.86 -12.69
C GLY A 124 -11.17 -18.06 -11.96
N VAL A 125 -11.14 -18.06 -10.62
CA VAL A 125 -10.09 -17.42 -9.80
C VAL A 125 -9.67 -18.36 -8.67
N GLY A 126 -8.38 -18.68 -8.60
CA GLY A 126 -7.80 -19.59 -7.61
C GLY A 126 -7.34 -18.90 -6.33
N PRO A 127 -7.08 -19.67 -5.25
CA PRO A 127 -6.46 -19.18 -4.01
C PRO A 127 -5.18 -18.36 -4.23
N GLY A 128 -4.36 -18.72 -5.22
CA GLY A 128 -3.11 -18.00 -5.53
C GLY A 128 -3.32 -16.54 -5.88
N PHE A 129 -4.39 -16.22 -6.61
CA PHE A 129 -4.73 -14.84 -6.93
C PHE A 129 -4.97 -14.00 -5.67
N PHE A 130 -5.77 -14.51 -4.73
CA PHE A 130 -6.09 -13.79 -3.49
C PHE A 130 -4.87 -13.68 -2.56
N VAL A 131 -4.07 -14.73 -2.47
CA VAL A 131 -2.81 -14.70 -1.71
C VAL A 131 -1.84 -13.67 -2.28
N ALA A 132 -1.67 -13.66 -3.61
CA ALA A 132 -0.83 -12.68 -4.30
C ALA A 132 -1.36 -11.26 -4.12
N LEU A 133 -2.68 -11.05 -4.23
CA LEU A 133 -3.32 -9.75 -4.06
C LEU A 133 -3.17 -9.23 -2.62
N GLY A 134 -3.40 -10.07 -1.61
CA GLY A 134 -3.19 -9.73 -0.21
C GLY A 134 -1.74 -9.36 0.09
N ALA A 135 -0.78 -10.15 -0.42
CA ALA A 135 0.64 -9.85 -0.29
C ALA A 135 1.03 -8.53 -0.97
N PHE A 136 0.48 -8.25 -2.16
CA PHE A 136 0.66 -6.99 -2.86
C PHE A 136 0.14 -5.80 -2.03
N ARG A 137 -1.11 -5.86 -1.55
CA ARG A 137 -1.73 -4.82 -0.72
C ARG A 137 -0.92 -4.52 0.54
N ALA A 138 -0.52 -5.55 1.27
CA ALA A 138 0.29 -5.39 2.48
C ALA A 138 1.63 -4.70 2.18
N ARG A 139 2.30 -5.08 1.09
CA ARG A 139 3.56 -4.44 0.69
C ARG A 139 3.37 -3.00 0.28
N VAL A 140 2.35 -2.68 -0.52
CA VAL A 140 2.05 -1.31 -0.93
C VAL A 140 1.71 -0.45 0.29
N GLY A 141 0.82 -0.92 1.16
CA GLY A 141 0.43 -0.20 2.38
C GLY A 141 1.63 0.17 3.25
N GLN A 142 2.52 -0.79 3.50
CA GLN A 142 3.76 -0.52 4.25
C GLN A 142 4.62 0.59 3.62
N GLN A 143 4.79 0.57 2.29
CA GLN A 143 5.61 1.57 1.61
C GLN A 143 4.94 2.95 1.56
N VAL A 144 3.62 2.99 1.44
CA VAL A 144 2.83 4.24 1.52
C VAL A 144 3.03 4.91 2.88
N VAL A 145 3.02 4.16 3.98
CA VAL A 145 3.28 4.74 5.31
C VAL A 145 4.67 5.35 5.40
N PHE A 146 5.71 4.70 4.86
CA PHE A 146 7.07 5.28 4.85
C PHE A 146 7.13 6.59 4.05
N LEU A 147 6.45 6.66 2.91
CA LEU A 147 6.38 7.88 2.10
C LEU A 147 5.62 8.99 2.83
N ALA A 148 4.44 8.68 3.37
CA ALA A 148 3.61 9.61 4.14
C ALA A 148 4.38 10.21 5.33
N ALA A 149 5.06 9.34 6.10
CA ALA A 149 5.83 9.73 7.27
C ALA A 149 7.01 10.66 6.92
N HIS A 150 7.76 10.32 5.86
CA HIS A 150 8.98 11.04 5.48
C HIS A 150 8.70 12.40 4.84
N TYR A 151 7.67 12.49 3.98
CA TYR A 151 7.35 13.70 3.23
C TYR A 151 6.27 14.57 3.87
N ASP A 152 5.79 14.20 5.06
CA ASP A 152 4.72 14.90 5.79
C ASP A 152 3.44 15.05 4.96
N ILE A 153 2.97 13.92 4.40
CA ILE A 153 1.77 13.86 3.54
C ILE A 153 0.71 13.02 4.24
N ASP A 154 -0.47 13.60 4.44
CA ASP A 154 -1.65 12.87 4.91
C ASP A 154 -2.23 12.00 3.78
N ILE A 155 -2.70 10.81 4.13
CA ILE A 155 -3.38 9.89 3.21
C ILE A 155 -4.88 9.93 3.49
N GLU A 156 -5.67 10.14 2.45
CA GLU A 156 -7.13 10.25 2.57
C GLU A 156 -7.86 9.07 1.91
N GLY A 157 -9.13 8.91 2.27
CA GLY A 157 -10.05 7.99 1.60
C GLY A 157 -9.82 6.53 1.95
N ASP A 158 -10.23 5.66 1.02
CA ASP A 158 -10.20 4.21 1.22
C ASP A 158 -8.76 3.66 1.27
N LEU A 159 -7.77 4.37 0.71
CA LEU A 159 -6.37 3.94 0.76
C LEU A 159 -5.85 3.85 2.20
N ALA A 160 -6.34 4.70 3.11
CA ALA A 160 -5.97 4.66 4.51
C ALA A 160 -6.35 3.33 5.20
N THR A 161 -7.34 2.60 4.67
CA THR A 161 -7.86 1.36 5.28
C THR A 161 -6.91 0.16 5.17
N ILE A 162 -5.93 0.21 4.26
CA ILE A 162 -4.99 -0.89 4.01
C ILE A 162 -3.63 -0.66 4.68
N LEU A 163 -3.48 0.50 5.33
CA LEU A 163 -2.24 0.89 5.96
C LEU A 163 -2.11 0.17 7.30
N PRO A 164 -0.89 -0.23 7.70
CA PRO A 164 -0.65 -0.71 9.05
C PRO A 164 -1.20 0.29 10.06
N THR A 165 -2.03 -0.17 10.99
CA THR A 165 -2.41 0.62 12.15
C THR A 165 -1.27 0.56 13.17
N PRO A 166 -1.03 1.62 13.97
CA PRO A 166 -0.26 1.44 15.18
C PRO A 166 -0.94 0.34 15.98
N ASP A 167 -0.19 -0.63 16.50
CA ASP A 167 -0.74 -1.59 17.46
C ASP A 167 -1.39 -0.77 18.57
N ASP A 168 -2.72 -0.81 18.68
CA ASP A 168 -3.39 -0.41 19.91
C ASP A 168 -2.80 -1.34 20.97
N ASP A 169 -2.13 -0.79 21.97
CA ASP A 169 -1.60 -1.51 23.12
C ASP A 169 -2.67 -2.45 23.67
N ALA A 170 -2.72 -3.69 23.17
CA ALA A 170 -3.61 -4.70 23.69
C ALA A 170 -3.15 -4.90 25.13
N PRO A 171 -3.98 -4.58 26.14
CA PRO A 171 -3.54 -4.74 27.52
C PRO A 171 -3.14 -6.19 27.69
N LEU A 172 -1.88 -6.42 28.04
CA LEU A 172 -1.38 -7.72 28.48
C LEU A 172 -2.42 -8.27 29.44
N VAL A 173 -3.15 -9.30 29.01
CA VAL A 173 -4.07 -10.02 29.88
C VAL A 173 -3.21 -10.50 31.04
N LYS A 174 -3.35 -9.83 32.19
CA LYS A 174 -2.81 -10.32 33.45
C LYS A 174 -3.61 -11.57 33.76
N THR A 175 -3.13 -12.71 33.32
CA THR A 175 -3.51 -13.99 33.90
C THR A 175 -3.01 -13.95 35.35
N GLY A 176 -3.91 -13.60 36.27
CA GLY A 176 -3.67 -13.77 37.69
C GLY A 176 -3.43 -15.25 38.00
N PRO A 177 -2.60 -15.57 39.00
CA PRO A 177 -2.44 -16.96 39.42
C PRO A 177 -3.75 -17.39 40.08
N GLY A 178 -4.40 -18.41 39.52
CA GLY A 178 -5.50 -19.10 40.19
C GLY A 178 -4.93 -19.92 41.35
N GLU A 179 -5.49 -19.68 42.54
CA GLU A 179 -5.37 -20.51 43.74
C GLU A 179 -5.91 -21.93 43.53
#